data_AF-A0A7X0H7P1-F1
#
_entry.id   AF-A0A7X0H7P1-F1
#
_cell.length_a   1.000
_cell.length_b   1.000
_cell.length_c   1.000
_cell.angle_alpha   90.00
_cell.angle_beta   90.00
_cell.angle_gamma   90.00
#
_symmetry.space_group_name_H-M   'P 1'
#
loop_
_entity.id
_entity.type
_entity.pdbx_description
1 polymer ?
#
loop_
_entity_poly.entity_id
_entity_poly.type
_entity_poly.pdbx_seq_one_letter_code
_entity_poly.pdbx_strand_id
1 'polypeptide(L)' 'MVNQQQVDRLTEELEDLRGAVVRDGQQMSDRVEKLLREARELHQESHGTAFEPALRSVENLLGCVQRGLLAKSSLRKAG' A
#
# COMPACT_ATOMS: atom_id res chain seq x y z
N MET A 1 31.68 19.33 -17.69
CA MET A 1 31.02 18.72 -18.87
C MET A 1 30.44 17.40 -18.42
N VAL A 2 29.15 17.18 -18.59
CA VAL A 2 28.51 15.90 -18.25
C VAL A 2 28.98 14.86 -19.28
N ASN A 3 29.43 13.69 -18.84
CA ASN A 3 29.82 12.59 -19.71
C ASN A 3 28.80 11.44 -19.66
N GLN A 4 28.80 10.58 -20.68
CA GLN A 4 27.82 9.49 -20.81
C GLN A 4 27.80 8.57 -19.59
N GLN A 5 28.97 8.28 -19.02
CA GLN A 5 29.12 7.48 -17.80
C GLN A 5 28.38 8.07 -16.59
N GLN A 6 28.33 9.39 -16.46
CA GLN A 6 27.57 10.07 -15.40
C GLN A 6 26.06 9.97 -15.64
N VAL A 7 25.62 9.99 -16.89
CA VAL A 7 24.19 9.82 -17.26
C VAL A 7 23.74 8.38 -17.02
N ASP A 8 24.55 7.40 -17.43
CA ASP A 8 24.23 5.98 -17.27
C ASP A 8 24.12 5.60 -15.79
N ARG A 9 25.09 6.03 -14.96
CA ARG A 9 25.06 5.81 -13.50
C ARG A 9 23.81 6.41 -12.84
N LEU A 10 23.46 7.66 -13.18
CA LEU A 10 22.27 8.30 -12.63
C LEU A 10 20.98 7.59 -13.06
N THR A 11 20.96 7.04 -14.28
CA THR A 11 19.82 6.27 -14.78
C THR A 11 19.67 4.96 -14.02
N GLU A 12 20.77 4.25 -13.75
CA GLU A 12 20.77 3.04 -12.89
C GLU A 12 20.29 3.34 -11.46
N GLU A 13 20.85 4.37 -10.81
CA GLU A 13 20.40 4.77 -9.46
C GLU A 13 18.91 5.14 -9.44
N LEU A 14 18.40 5.79 -10.49
CA LEU A 14 16.98 6.14 -10.61
C LEU A 14 16.10 4.88 -10.76
N GLU A 15 16.53 3.92 -11.58
CA GLU A 15 15.84 2.64 -11.77
C GLU A 15 15.83 1.79 -10.48
N ASP A 16 16.94 1.78 -9.74
CA ASP A 16 17.05 1.11 -8.44
C ASP A 16 16.12 1.73 -7.40
N LEU A 17 16.13 3.06 -7.30
CA LEU A 17 15.22 3.81 -6.42
C LEU A 17 13.75 3.58 -6.81
N ARG A 18 13.45 3.57 -8.11
CA ARG A 18 12.11 3.22 -8.61
C ARG A 18 11.74 1.82 -8.17
N GLY A 19 12.62 0.83 -8.34
CA GLY A 19 12.40 -0.55 -7.91
C GLY A 19 12.14 -0.67 -6.41
N ALA A 20 12.89 0.04 -5.57
CA ALA A 20 12.69 0.08 -4.12
C ALA A 20 11.32 0.67 -3.74
N VAL A 21 10.96 1.82 -4.31
CA VAL A 21 9.67 2.48 -4.06
C VAL A 21 8.49 1.60 -4.49
N VAL A 22 8.63 0.86 -5.59
CA VAL A 22 7.60 -0.09 -6.04
C VAL A 22 7.46 -1.27 -5.08
N ARG A 23 8.57 -1.85 -4.63
CA ARG A 23 8.57 -2.97 -3.68
C ARG A 23 7.95 -2.59 -2.34
N ASP A 24 8.32 -1.44 -1.78
CA ASP A 24 7.74 -0.94 -0.53
C ASP A 24 6.23 -0.69 -0.67
N GLY A 25 5.81 -0.17 -1.83
CA GLY A 25 4.39 0.01 -2.16
C GLY A 25 3.60 -1.30 -2.24
N GLN A 26 4.19 -2.34 -2.84
CA GLN A 26 3.57 -3.66 -2.94
C GLN A 26 3.48 -4.33 -1.57
N GLN A 27 4.57 -4.31 -0.80
CA GLN A 27 4.60 -4.88 0.55
C GLN A 27 3.56 -4.22 1.47
N MET A 28 3.39 -2.90 1.35
CA MET A 28 2.36 -2.18 2.09
C MET A 28 0.95 -2.59 1.65
N SER A 29 0.73 -2.78 0.34
CA SER A 29 -0.56 -3.26 -0.19
C SER A 29 -0.91 -4.65 0.34
N ASP A 30 0.02 -5.60 0.28
CA ASP A 30 -0.20 -6.98 0.73
C ASP A 30 -0.50 -7.02 2.25
N ARG A 31 0.21 -6.19 3.02
CA ARG A 31 0.01 -6.08 4.47
C ARG A 31 -1.37 -5.50 4.82
N VAL A 32 -1.81 -4.47 4.09
CA VAL A 32 -3.15 -3.87 4.29
C VAL A 32 -4.24 -4.86 3.90
N GLU A 33 -4.06 -5.64 2.83
CA GLU A 33 -5.04 -6.66 2.45
C GLU A 33 -5.18 -7.74 3.53
N LYS A 34 -4.06 -8.22 4.08
CA LYS A 34 -4.07 -9.19 5.18
C LYS A 34 -4.80 -8.64 6.40
N LEU A 35 -4.45 -7.44 6.84
CA LEU A 35 -5.10 -6.80 8.01
C LEU A 35 -6.59 -6.54 7.77
N LEU A 36 -6.98 -6.15 6.56
CA LEU A 36 -8.39 -5.93 6.23
C LEU A 36 -9.19 -7.24 6.28
N ARG A 37 -8.59 -8.36 5.87
CA ARG A 37 -9.21 -9.69 5.98
C ARG A 37 -9.41 -10.08 7.45
N GLU A 38 -8.36 -9.96 8.26
CA GLU A 38 -8.43 -10.24 9.71
C GLU A 38 -9.45 -9.33 10.41
N ALA A 39 -9.49 -8.04 10.08
CA ALA A 39 -10.46 -7.11 10.66
C ALA A 39 -11.91 -7.46 10.30
N ARG A 40 -12.16 -7.97 9.09
CA ARG A 40 -13.49 -8.46 8.67
C ARG A 40 -13.92 -9.70 9.45
N GLU A 41 -13.03 -10.67 9.59
CA GLU A 41 -13.28 -11.89 10.35
C GLU A 41 -13.60 -11.56 11.80
N LEU A 42 -12.76 -10.74 12.45
CA LEU A 42 -12.99 -10.30 13.83
C LEU A 42 -14.27 -9.48 13.98
N HIS A 43 -14.57 -8.58 13.05
CA HIS A 43 -15.81 -7.81 13.09
C HIS A 43 -17.04 -8.73 13.03
N GLN A 44 -17.04 -9.72 12.13
CA GLN A 44 -18.11 -10.73 12.04
C GLN A 44 -18.27 -11.54 13.33
N GLU A 45 -17.16 -11.98 13.92
CA GLU A 45 -17.15 -12.73 15.20
C GLU A 45 -17.61 -11.89 16.39
N SER A 46 -17.41 -10.57 16.32
CA SER A 46 -17.72 -9.63 17.40
C SER A 46 -19.17 -9.15 17.42
N HIS A 47 -20.04 -9.62 16.52
CA HIS A 47 -21.40 -9.11 16.40
C HIS A 47 -22.20 -9.24 17.71
N GLY A 48 -22.82 -8.13 18.15
CA GLY A 48 -23.54 -8.01 19.41
C GLY A 48 -22.64 -7.87 20.65
N THR A 49 -21.32 -7.84 20.50
CA THR A 49 -20.37 -7.62 21.61
C THR A 49 -20.02 -6.15 21.76
N ALA A 50 -19.43 -5.78 22.90
CA ALA A 50 -18.92 -4.42 23.12
C ALA A 50 -17.78 -4.02 22.17
N PHE A 51 -17.13 -4.98 21.50
CA PHE A 51 -16.00 -4.73 20.59
C PHE A 51 -16.42 -4.44 19.15
N GLU A 52 -17.68 -4.74 18.78
CA GLU A 52 -18.19 -4.57 17.41
C GLU A 52 -17.96 -3.15 16.85
N PRO A 53 -18.27 -2.05 17.57
CA PRO A 53 -18.07 -0.70 17.02
C PRO A 53 -16.60 -0.38 16.74
N ALA A 54 -15.69 -0.89 17.59
CA ALA A 54 -14.26 -0.68 17.41
C ALA A 54 -13.73 -1.45 16.20
N LEU A 55 -14.11 -2.73 16.05
CA LEU A 55 -13.70 -3.57 14.93
C LEU A 55 -14.27 -3.09 13.59
N ARG A 56 -15.52 -2.62 13.57
CA ARG A 56 -16.11 -1.94 12.42
C ARG A 56 -15.33 -0.69 12.01
N SER A 57 -14.88 0.11 12.97
CA SER A 57 -14.06 1.30 12.71
C SER A 57 -12.71 0.92 12.09
N VAL A 58 -12.04 -0.08 12.65
CA VAL A 58 -10.77 -0.61 12.14
C VAL A 58 -10.92 -1.15 10.71
N GLU A 59 -11.95 -1.94 10.44
CA GLU A 59 -12.25 -2.43 9.09
C GLU A 59 -12.41 -1.28 8.08
N ASN A 60 -13.20 -0.26 8.44
CA ASN A 60 -13.44 0.90 7.59
C ASN A 60 -12.15 1.68 7.28
N LEU A 61 -11.31 1.91 8.29
CA LEU A 61 -10.03 2.62 8.12
C LEU A 61 -9.08 1.84 7.21
N LEU A 62 -8.95 0.52 7.40
CA LEU A 62 -8.16 -0.34 6.52
C LEU A 62 -8.69 -0.34 5.09
N GLY A 63 -10.02 -0.33 4.91
CA GLY A 63 -10.65 -0.16 3.61
C GLY A 63 -10.33 1.17 2.93
N CYS A 64 -10.28 2.28 3.69
CA CYS A 64 -9.85 3.59 3.18
C CYS A 64 -8.39 3.55 2.72
N VAL A 65 -7.49 2.97 3.52
CA VAL A 65 -6.07 2.84 3.19
C VAL A 65 -5.89 2.01 1.91
N GLN A 66 -6.60 0.88 1.79
CA GLN A 66 -6.55 0.04 0.59
C GLN A 66 -6.98 0.82 -0.67
N ARG A 67 -8.08 1.57 -0.61
CA ARG A 67 -8.54 2.42 -1.72
C ARG A 67 -7.51 3.49 -2.08
N GLY A 68 -6.87 4.10 -1.08
CA GLY A 68 -5.79 5.08 -1.30
C GLY A 68 -4.59 4.48 -2.03
N LEU A 69 -4.18 3.26 -1.65
CA LEU A 69 -3.08 2.54 -2.31
C LEU A 69 -3.42 2.19 -3.77
N LEU A 70 -4.66 1.74 -4.04
CA LEU A 70 -5.14 1.44 -5.39
C LEU A 70 -5.25 2.70 -6.26
N ALA A 71 -5.71 3.82 -5.69
CA ALA A 71 -5.77 5.09 -6.41
C ALA A 71 -4.37 5.58 -6.77
N LYS A 72 -3.42 5.54 -5.82
CA LYS A 72 -2.01 5.90 -6.05
C LYS A 72 -1.37 5.05 -7.14
N SER A 73 -1.59 3.74 -7.13
CA SER A 73 -1.04 2.84 -8.16
C SER A 73 -1.65 3.08 -9.54
N SER A 74 -2.95 3.42 -9.60
CA SER A 74 -3.64 3.77 -10.85
C SER A 74 -3.12 5.07 -11.45
N LEU A 75 -2.89 6.10 -10.62
CA LEU A 75 -2.28 7.37 -11.06
C LEU A 75 -0.87 7.17 -11.61
N ARG A 76 -0.06 6.30 -10.98
CA ARG A 76 1.30 5.99 -11.44
C ARG A 76 1.35 5.23 -12.78
N LYS A 77 0.24 4.60 -13.20
CA LYS A 77 0.15 3.90 -14.50
C LYS A 77 -0.33 4.81 -15.63
N ALA A 78 -0.88 5.99 -15.31
CA ALA A 78 -1.52 6.89 -16.26
C ALA A 78 -0.63 8.08 -16.69
N GLY A 79 0.49 8.30 -16.00
CA GLY A 79 1.53 9.29 -16.37
C GLY A 79 2.82 8.58 -16.76
#